data_AF-A0A5S3XQY0-F1
#
_entry.id   AF-A0A5S3XQY0-F1
#
_cell.length_a   1.000
_cell.length_b   1.000
_cell.length_c   1.000
_cell.angle_alpha   90.00
_cell.angle_beta   90.00
_cell.angle_gamma   90.00
#
_symmetry.space_group_name_H-M   'P 1'
#
loop_
_entity.id
_entity.type
_entity.pdbx_description
1 polymer ?
#
loop_
_entity_poly.entity_id
_entity_poly.type
_entity_poly.pdbx_seq_one_letter_code
_entity_poly.pdbx_strand_id
1 'polypeptide(L)'
;MTLTDVVARFHIHAEISKCPLPKGKVRDSAILLPLVEKNGQAALLFCKRPAYLHHHPSQICFPGGKVEPHDMSKTDTAIRETREELGINPKNITPLGQLKEHHTLTGFSIMPVVATLSNDTTWHTNSDEVEHAFTINISALLNNRNWQSIHVEHAGVSRKMDGFLTPHGLLWGATASVVKNFIKLVK
;
A
#
# COMPACT_ATOMS: atom_id res chain seq x y z
N MET A 1 13.89 -12.45 -5.73
CA MET A 1 12.63 -13.21 -5.69
C MET A 1 11.76 -12.70 -6.83
N THR A 2 11.22 -13.61 -7.64
CA THR A 2 10.40 -13.27 -8.82
C THR A 2 8.99 -12.86 -8.40
N LEU A 3 8.23 -12.22 -9.30
CA LEU A 3 6.83 -11.89 -9.04
C LEU A 3 6.01 -13.17 -8.80
N THR A 4 6.24 -14.21 -9.60
CA THR A 4 5.59 -15.52 -9.46
C THR A 4 5.81 -16.13 -8.07
N ASP A 5 7.03 -16.07 -7.53
CA ASP A 5 7.34 -16.58 -6.18
C ASP A 5 6.51 -15.86 -5.11
N VAL A 6 6.41 -14.53 -5.21
CA VAL A 6 5.65 -13.70 -4.27
C VAL A 6 4.17 -14.04 -4.32
N VAL A 7 3.60 -14.14 -5.52
CA VAL A 7 2.18 -14.48 -5.73
C VAL A 7 1.87 -15.87 -5.17
N ALA A 8 2.71 -16.86 -5.45
CA ALA A 8 2.54 -18.22 -4.95
C ALA A 8 2.54 -18.25 -3.41
N ARG A 9 3.52 -17.59 -2.77
CA ARG A 9 3.60 -17.51 -1.30
C ARG A 9 2.41 -16.77 -0.69
N PHE A 10 1.96 -15.70 -1.35
CA PHE A 10 0.80 -14.95 -0.92
C PHE A 10 -0.45 -15.84 -0.91
N HIS A 11 -0.73 -16.59 -1.97
CA HIS A 11 -1.89 -17.49 -2.01
C HIS A 11 -1.85 -18.62 -0.97
N ILE A 12 -0.67 -19.09 -0.58
CA ILE A 12 -0.53 -20.14 0.45
C ILE A 12 -0.91 -19.61 1.85
N HIS A 13 -0.51 -18.37 2.15
CA HIS A 13 -0.60 -17.83 3.51
C HIS A 13 -1.72 -16.80 3.70
N ALA A 14 -2.29 -16.27 2.63
CA ALA A 14 -3.41 -15.36 2.71
C ALA A 14 -4.65 -16.16 3.14
N GLU A 15 -5.17 -15.88 4.33
CA GLU A 15 -6.55 -16.19 4.66
C GLU A 15 -7.42 -15.37 3.68
N ILE A 16 -7.95 -16.00 2.63
CA ILE A 16 -8.83 -15.35 1.66
C ILE A 16 -10.09 -14.90 2.40
N SER A 17 -10.07 -13.67 2.90
CA SER A 17 -11.22 -13.06 3.53
C SER A 17 -12.21 -12.70 2.42
N LYS A 18 -13.37 -13.37 2.44
CA LYS A 18 -14.48 -13.01 1.55
C LYS A 18 -14.87 -11.55 1.78
N CYS A 19 -15.13 -10.86 0.69
CA CYS A 19 -15.58 -9.46 0.61
C CYS A 19 -16.76 -9.22 1.58
N PRO A 20 -16.58 -8.47 2.68
CA PRO A 20 -17.71 -7.95 3.41
C PRO A 20 -18.31 -6.82 2.58
N LEU A 21 -19.64 -6.86 2.37
CA LEU A 21 -20.39 -5.71 1.84
C LEU A 21 -20.07 -4.47 2.69
N PRO A 22 -19.84 -3.29 2.09
CA PRO A 22 -19.55 -2.09 2.87
C PRO A 22 -20.78 -1.71 3.70
N LYS A 23 -20.74 -1.96 5.02
CA LYS A 23 -21.46 -1.11 5.97
C LYS A 23 -20.56 0.08 6.25
N GLY A 24 -20.46 0.98 5.27
CA GLY A 24 -19.54 2.11 5.29
C GLY A 24 -19.70 2.91 6.59
N LYS A 25 -18.74 2.77 7.50
CA LYS A 25 -18.60 3.72 8.61
C LYS A 25 -17.83 4.92 8.08
N VAL A 26 -18.01 6.08 8.72
CA VAL A 26 -17.44 7.40 8.36
C VAL A 26 -15.89 7.43 8.24
N ARG A 27 -15.20 6.30 8.44
CA ARG A 27 -13.73 6.18 8.46
C ARG A 27 -13.18 4.93 7.75
N ASP A 28 -13.95 4.31 6.86
CA ASP A 28 -13.44 3.20 6.03
C ASP A 28 -12.62 3.73 4.85
N SER A 29 -11.50 3.06 4.59
CA SER A 29 -10.56 3.37 3.50
C SER A 29 -9.97 2.09 2.93
N ALA A 30 -9.49 2.15 1.70
CA ALA A 30 -8.82 1.04 1.05
C ALA A 30 -7.58 1.52 0.30
N ILE A 31 -6.55 0.68 0.30
CA ILE A 31 -5.29 0.93 -0.40
C ILE A 31 -4.94 -0.26 -1.28
N LEU A 32 -4.29 0.00 -2.40
CA LEU A 32 -3.76 -1.05 -3.28
C LEU A 32 -2.26 -1.26 -2.96
N LEU A 33 -1.85 -2.52 -2.81
CA LEU A 33 -0.45 -2.95 -2.77
C LEU A 33 -0.12 -3.48 -4.17
N PRO A 34 0.38 -2.64 -5.09
CA PRO A 34 0.55 -3.02 -6.48
C PRO A 34 1.89 -3.74 -6.63
N LEU A 35 1.83 -5.02 -6.90
CA LEU A 35 2.98 -5.85 -7.21
C LEU A 35 3.32 -5.72 -8.69
N VAL A 36 4.58 -5.37 -8.95
CA VAL A 36 5.13 -5.21 -10.29
C VAL A 36 6.39 -6.04 -10.44
N GLU A 37 6.73 -6.39 -11.68
CA GLU A 37 8.05 -6.90 -12.00
C GLU A 37 8.94 -5.75 -12.49
N LYS A 38 10.10 -5.57 -11.86
CA LYS A 38 11.14 -4.64 -12.28
C LYS A 38 12.47 -5.38 -12.36
N ASN A 39 13.08 -5.38 -13.54
CA ASN A 39 14.35 -6.06 -13.81
C ASN A 39 14.36 -7.53 -13.36
N GLY A 40 13.26 -8.26 -13.63
CA GLY A 40 13.09 -9.67 -13.24
C GLY A 40 12.89 -9.91 -11.73
N GLN A 41 12.63 -8.86 -10.95
CA GLN A 41 12.41 -8.95 -9.52
C GLN A 41 11.05 -8.37 -9.14
N ALA A 42 10.40 -8.99 -8.15
CA ALA A 42 9.17 -8.47 -7.58
C ALA A 42 9.45 -7.16 -6.80
N ALA A 43 8.61 -6.16 -7.01
CA ALA A 43 8.62 -4.90 -6.28
C ALA A 43 7.20 -4.45 -5.93
N LEU A 44 7.08 -3.60 -4.91
CA LEU A 44 5.85 -2.87 -4.60
C LEU A 44 5.96 -1.46 -5.14
N LEU A 45 4.89 -0.97 -5.77
CA LEU A 45 4.73 0.41 -6.21
C LEU A 45 4.20 1.27 -5.04
N PHE A 46 4.87 2.39 -4.79
CA PHE A 46 4.55 3.37 -3.76
C PHE A 46 4.35 4.76 -4.38
N CYS A 47 3.61 5.59 -3.65
CA CYS A 47 3.40 7.00 -3.92
C CYS A 47 4.11 7.85 -2.86
N LYS A 48 4.58 9.02 -3.26
CA LYS A 48 5.00 10.11 -2.38
C LYS A 48 3.96 11.22 -2.51
N ARG A 49 3.32 11.55 -1.39
CA ARG A 49 2.35 12.65 -1.33
C ARG A 49 3.06 14.01 -1.39
N PRO A 50 2.52 15.00 -2.12
CA PRO A 50 3.04 16.36 -2.12
C PRO A 50 3.11 16.97 -0.72
N ALA A 51 4.06 17.88 -0.52
CA ALA A 51 4.28 18.56 0.76
C ALA A 51 3.13 19.49 1.17
N TYR A 52 2.33 19.99 0.22
CA TYR A 52 1.27 20.97 0.47
C TYR A 52 -0.08 20.34 0.89
N LEU A 53 -0.21 19.01 0.89
CA LEU A 53 -1.47 18.37 1.26
C LEU A 53 -1.77 18.51 2.76
N HIS A 54 -3.02 18.85 3.10
CA HIS A 54 -3.50 18.98 4.48
C HIS A 54 -3.38 17.69 5.29
N HIS A 55 -3.50 16.53 4.62
CA HIS A 55 -3.39 15.22 5.24
C HIS A 55 -2.17 14.46 4.74
N HIS A 56 -1.33 14.05 5.69
CA HIS A 56 -0.13 13.25 5.45
C HIS A 56 0.85 13.87 4.44
N PRO A 57 1.24 15.15 4.60
CA PRO A 57 2.17 15.81 3.68
C PRO A 57 3.50 15.06 3.64
N SER A 58 4.07 14.92 2.44
CA SER A 58 5.37 14.27 2.23
C SER A 58 5.44 12.81 2.72
N GLN A 59 4.32 12.12 2.95
CA GLN A 59 4.37 10.72 3.38
C GLN A 59 4.51 9.77 2.18
N ILE A 60 5.27 8.69 2.40
CA ILE A 60 5.28 7.54 1.49
C ILE A 60 4.06 6.67 1.82
N CYS A 61 3.21 6.44 0.84
CA CYS A 61 2.00 5.66 0.96
C CYS A 61 1.83 4.70 -0.21
N PHE A 62 0.84 3.83 -0.07
CA PHE A 62 0.25 3.14 -1.20
C PHE A 62 -0.81 4.03 -1.84
N PRO A 63 -1.15 3.81 -3.12
CA PRO A 63 -2.29 4.47 -3.71
C PRO A 63 -3.58 4.00 -3.03
N GLY A 64 -4.52 4.92 -2.82
CA GLY A 64 -5.76 4.61 -2.10
C GLY A 64 -6.35 5.78 -1.32
N GLY A 65 -7.59 5.59 -0.87
CA GLY A 65 -8.37 6.65 -0.28
C GLY A 65 -9.60 6.13 0.48
N LYS A 66 -10.56 7.03 0.67
CA LYS A 66 -11.78 6.76 1.45
C LYS A 66 -12.75 5.95 0.60
N VAL A 67 -13.53 5.08 1.27
CA VAL A 67 -14.65 4.41 0.60
C VAL A 67 -15.73 5.44 0.28
N GLU A 68 -16.16 5.48 -0.96
CA GLU A 68 -17.24 6.32 -1.44
C GLU A 68 -18.58 5.56 -1.52
N PRO A 69 -19.74 6.26 -1.46
CA PRO A 69 -21.04 5.60 -1.51
C PRO A 69 -21.30 4.78 -2.78
N HIS A 70 -20.58 5.09 -3.86
CA HIS A 70 -20.71 4.42 -5.15
C HIS A 70 -19.76 3.23 -5.32
N ASP A 71 -18.81 3.02 -4.39
CA ASP A 71 -17.87 1.91 -4.46
C ASP A 71 -18.60 0.59 -4.13
N MET A 72 -18.49 -0.40 -5.01
CA MET A 72 -19.16 -1.69 -4.82
C MET A 72 -18.47 -2.57 -3.76
N SER A 73 -17.20 -2.30 -3.47
CA SER A 73 -16.40 -3.00 -2.46
C SER A 73 -15.16 -2.21 -2.08
N LYS A 74 -14.48 -2.59 -1.00
CA LYS A 74 -13.16 -2.01 -0.65
C LYS A 74 -12.10 -2.27 -1.73
N THR A 75 -12.22 -3.37 -2.47
CA THR A 75 -11.36 -3.63 -3.64
C THR A 75 -11.62 -2.62 -4.76
N ASP A 76 -12.88 -2.28 -5.00
CA ASP A 76 -13.30 -1.28 -5.98
C ASP A 76 -12.76 0.10 -5.63
N THR A 77 -12.88 0.50 -4.35
CA THR A 77 -12.25 1.73 -3.81
C THR A 77 -10.76 1.79 -4.11
N ALA A 78 -9.99 0.74 -3.76
CA ALA A 78 -8.54 0.73 -3.97
C ALA A 78 -8.16 0.85 -5.47
N ILE A 79 -8.95 0.23 -6.36
CA ILE A 79 -8.74 0.29 -7.81
C ILE A 79 -9.08 1.67 -8.36
N ARG A 80 -10.21 2.27 -7.95
CA ARG A 80 -10.64 3.61 -8.36
C ARG A 80 -9.58 4.64 -7.98
N GLU A 81 -9.16 4.65 -6.73
CA GLU A 81 -8.15 5.57 -6.21
C GLU A 81 -6.81 5.39 -6.93
N THR A 82 -6.38 4.14 -7.18
CA THR A 82 -5.16 3.89 -7.96
C THR A 82 -5.24 4.44 -9.38
N ARG A 83 -6.42 4.38 -10.01
CA ARG A 83 -6.63 5.00 -11.32
C ARG A 83 -6.56 6.52 -11.24
N GLU A 84 -7.16 7.13 -10.23
CA GLU A 84 -7.20 8.59 -10.04
C GLU A 84 -5.79 9.13 -9.75
N GLU A 85 -5.05 8.50 -8.85
CA GLU A 85 -3.74 8.96 -8.39
C GLU A 85 -2.61 8.64 -9.38
N LEU A 86 -2.67 7.50 -10.09
CA LEU A 86 -1.58 6.98 -10.92
C LEU A 86 -1.94 6.76 -12.39
N GLY A 87 -3.17 7.05 -12.81
CA GLY A 87 -3.62 6.87 -14.19
C GLY A 87 -3.65 5.41 -14.65
N ILE A 88 -3.51 4.44 -13.74
CA ILE A 88 -3.44 3.02 -14.09
C ILE A 88 -4.83 2.55 -14.52
N ASN A 89 -4.92 1.96 -15.71
CA ASN A 89 -6.17 1.40 -16.19
C ASN A 89 -6.59 0.21 -15.32
N PRO A 90 -7.83 0.17 -14.79
CA PRO A 90 -8.32 -0.96 -13.99
C PRO A 90 -8.15 -2.33 -14.66
N LYS A 91 -8.17 -2.41 -15.99
CA LYS A 91 -7.94 -3.66 -16.74
C LYS A 91 -6.54 -4.24 -16.55
N ASN A 92 -5.58 -3.41 -16.15
CA ASN A 92 -4.20 -3.83 -15.90
C ASN A 92 -3.97 -4.24 -14.44
N ILE A 93 -4.99 -4.16 -13.59
CA ILE A 93 -4.92 -4.50 -12.17
C ILE A 93 -5.63 -5.84 -11.97
N THR A 94 -4.90 -6.84 -11.47
CA THR A 94 -5.47 -8.15 -11.12
C THR A 94 -5.41 -8.33 -9.60
N PRO A 95 -6.54 -8.18 -8.88
CA PRO A 95 -6.58 -8.43 -7.44
C PRO A 95 -6.27 -9.89 -7.10
N LEU A 96 -5.38 -10.10 -6.14
CA LEU A 96 -5.02 -11.42 -5.61
C LEU A 96 -5.77 -11.74 -4.31
N GLY A 97 -6.05 -10.72 -3.49
CA GLY A 97 -6.69 -10.88 -2.20
C GLY A 97 -6.52 -9.66 -1.31
N GLN A 98 -6.92 -9.80 -0.04
CA GLN A 98 -6.87 -8.74 0.96
C GLN A 98 -6.00 -9.18 2.15
N LEU A 99 -5.29 -8.23 2.76
CA LEU A 99 -4.66 -8.42 4.07
C LEU A 99 -5.68 -8.20 5.18
N LYS A 100 -5.29 -8.50 6.43
CA LYS A 100 -6.08 -8.10 7.60
C LYS A 100 -6.21 -6.58 7.65
N GLU A 101 -7.41 -6.11 7.99
CA GLU A 101 -7.70 -4.69 8.13
C GLU A 101 -6.76 -4.04 9.16
N HIS A 102 -6.25 -2.86 8.81
CA HIS A 102 -5.33 -2.10 9.65
C HIS A 102 -6.05 -0.88 10.24
N HIS A 103 -6.21 -0.86 11.56
CA HIS A 103 -6.77 0.28 12.27
C HIS A 103 -5.68 1.29 12.62
N THR A 104 -5.83 2.52 12.14
CA THR A 104 -4.90 3.63 12.41
C THR A 104 -5.19 4.27 13.78
N LEU A 105 -4.19 4.94 14.34
CA LEU A 105 -4.35 5.73 15.57
C LEU A 105 -5.35 6.89 15.42
N THR A 106 -5.55 7.36 14.19
CA THR A 106 -6.54 8.40 13.83
C THR A 106 -7.97 7.84 13.68
N GLY A 107 -8.16 6.52 13.85
CA GLY A 107 -9.46 5.86 13.82
C GLY A 107 -9.98 5.48 12.43
N PHE A 108 -9.13 5.51 11.40
CA PHE A 108 -9.43 4.93 10.09
C PHE A 108 -9.23 3.41 10.08
N SER A 109 -10.14 2.71 9.39
CA SER A 109 -9.98 1.32 8.97
C SER A 109 -9.42 1.28 7.56
N ILE A 110 -8.19 0.82 7.41
CA ILE A 110 -7.54 0.66 6.11
C ILE A 110 -7.63 -0.80 5.69
N MET A 111 -8.29 -1.08 4.58
CA MET A 111 -8.28 -2.39 3.92
C MET A 111 -7.16 -2.47 2.87
N PRO A 112 -6.10 -3.26 3.10
CA PRO A 112 -5.04 -3.41 2.12
C PRO A 112 -5.36 -4.51 1.10
N VAL A 113 -5.44 -4.13 -0.17
CA VAL A 113 -5.75 -5.02 -1.29
C VAL A 113 -4.46 -5.32 -2.05
N VAL A 114 -4.08 -6.60 -2.16
CA VAL A 114 -2.90 -7.01 -2.91
C VAL A 114 -3.31 -7.31 -4.35
N ALA A 115 -2.60 -6.74 -5.32
CA ALA A 115 -2.87 -6.96 -6.75
C ALA A 115 -1.57 -7.01 -7.55
N THR A 116 -1.56 -7.73 -8.67
CA THR A 116 -0.50 -7.57 -9.68
C THR A 116 -0.88 -6.51 -10.70
N LEU A 117 0.12 -5.82 -11.24
CA LEU A 117 -0.04 -5.03 -12.47
C LEU A 117 0.52 -5.80 -13.66
N SER A 118 -0.11 -5.64 -14.83
CA SER A 118 0.45 -6.16 -16.09
C SER A 118 1.84 -5.58 -16.36
N ASN A 119 2.75 -6.36 -16.95
CA ASN A 119 4.15 -5.95 -17.16
C ASN A 119 4.31 -4.71 -18.05
N ASP A 120 3.38 -4.47 -18.95
CA ASP A 120 3.30 -3.32 -19.85
C ASP A 120 2.60 -2.09 -19.23
N THR A 121 2.21 -2.18 -17.95
CA THR A 121 1.54 -1.07 -17.26
C THR A 121 2.48 0.13 -17.14
N THR A 122 2.06 1.24 -17.73
CA THR A 122 2.60 2.57 -17.48
C THR A 122 1.73 3.30 -16.47
N TRP A 123 2.32 4.22 -15.72
CA TRP A 123 1.60 5.07 -14.78
C TRP A 123 2.06 6.52 -14.89
N HIS A 124 1.13 7.44 -14.60
CA HIS A 124 1.35 8.87 -14.56
C HIS A 124 0.76 9.42 -13.27
N THR A 125 1.55 10.16 -12.51
CA THR A 125 1.10 10.72 -11.24
C THR A 125 0.15 11.90 -11.51
N ASN A 126 -1.01 11.91 -10.84
CA ASN A 126 -1.78 13.13 -10.69
C ASN A 126 -1.03 14.05 -9.72
N SER A 127 -0.42 15.12 -10.23
CA SER A 127 0.45 16.00 -9.43
C SER A 127 -0.27 16.61 -8.24
N ASP A 128 -1.59 16.77 -8.29
CA ASP A 128 -2.37 17.35 -7.21
C ASP A 128 -2.34 16.47 -5.95
N GLU A 129 -2.18 15.15 -6.11
CA GLU A 129 -2.28 14.15 -5.04
C GLU A 129 -1.02 13.31 -4.84
N VAL A 130 -0.23 13.11 -5.90
CA VAL A 130 1.00 12.32 -5.92
C VAL A 130 2.13 13.10 -6.58
N GLU A 131 3.17 13.37 -5.81
CA GLU A 131 4.37 14.06 -6.28
C GLU A 131 5.29 13.12 -7.07
N HIS A 132 5.46 11.89 -6.57
CA HIS A 132 6.31 10.87 -7.19
C HIS A 132 5.73 9.47 -7.00
N ALA A 133 5.90 8.60 -8.00
CA ALA A 133 5.63 7.16 -7.88
C ALA A 133 6.92 6.36 -8.12
N PHE A 134 7.21 5.40 -7.24
CA PHE A 134 8.46 4.65 -7.26
C PHE A 134 8.29 3.25 -6.70
N THR A 135 9.22 2.34 -7.01
CA THR A 135 9.13 0.94 -6.60
C THR A 135 10.19 0.58 -5.56
N ILE A 136 9.85 -0.27 -4.59
CA ILE A 136 10.82 -0.90 -3.69
C ILE A 136 10.79 -2.42 -3.89
N ASN A 137 11.95 -3.00 -4.19
CA ASN A 137 12.06 -4.46 -4.39
C ASN A 137 11.68 -5.21 -3.12
N ILE A 138 10.89 -6.28 -3.26
CA ILE A 138 10.46 -7.11 -2.13
C ILE A 138 11.67 -7.67 -1.38
N SER A 139 12.73 -8.05 -2.09
CA SER A 139 13.97 -8.52 -1.46
C SER A 139 14.61 -7.47 -0.54
N ALA A 140 14.51 -6.18 -0.86
CA ALA A 140 15.00 -5.11 0.01
C ALA A 140 14.11 -4.97 1.26
N LEU A 141 12.79 -5.09 1.10
CA LEU A 141 11.82 -5.05 2.20
C LEU A 141 11.94 -6.27 3.13
N LEU A 142 12.30 -7.44 2.61
CA LEU A 142 12.52 -8.66 3.41
C LEU A 142 13.81 -8.65 4.22
N ASN A 143 14.80 -7.84 3.83
CA ASN A 143 16.05 -7.74 4.55
C ASN A 143 15.87 -6.88 5.81
N ASN A 144 15.83 -7.54 6.97
CA ASN A 144 15.68 -6.87 8.26
C ASN A 144 16.76 -5.82 8.55
N ARG A 145 17.95 -5.89 7.94
CA ARG A 145 19.01 -4.88 8.11
C ARG A 145 18.67 -3.53 7.49
N ASN A 146 17.71 -3.49 6.56
CA ASN A 146 17.25 -2.26 5.92
C ASN A 146 16.18 -1.52 6.74
N TRP A 147 15.70 -2.13 7.83
CA TRP A 147 14.75 -1.52 8.74
C TRP A 147 15.47 -0.96 9.95
N GLN A 148 15.09 0.25 10.34
CA GLN A 148 15.62 0.94 11.50
C GLN A 148 14.51 1.24 12.50
N SER A 149 14.89 1.29 13.77
CA SER A 149 13.99 1.78 14.80
C SER A 149 13.92 3.30 14.75
N ILE A 150 12.71 3.84 14.72
CA ILE A 150 12.44 5.26 14.85
C ILE A 150 11.60 5.51 16.11
N HIS A 151 11.69 6.71 16.66
CA HIS A 151 10.83 7.16 17.75
C HIS A 151 9.82 8.16 17.19
N VAL A 152 8.54 7.93 17.46
CA VAL A 152 7.46 8.81 17.04
C VAL A 152 6.72 9.24 18.29
N GLU A 153 6.65 10.55 18.53
CA GLU A 153 5.82 11.11 19.58
C GLU A 153 4.42 11.43 19.04
N HIS A 154 3.40 10.91 19.72
CA HIS A 154 2.01 11.22 19.41
C HIS A 154 1.21 11.33 20.70
N ALA A 155 0.48 12.45 20.87
CA ALA A 155 -0.30 12.75 22.07
C ALA A 155 0.51 12.62 23.38
N GLY A 156 1.77 13.07 23.39
CA GLY A 156 2.66 13.00 24.56
C GLY A 156 3.24 11.62 24.86
N VAL A 157 2.96 10.62 24.03
CA VAL A 157 3.50 9.25 24.19
C VAL A 157 4.53 9.00 23.09
N SER A 158 5.78 8.75 23.50
CA SER A 158 6.82 8.28 22.59
C SER A 158 6.66 6.79 22.33
N ARG A 159 6.58 6.40 21.05
CA ARG A 159 6.48 5.01 20.60
C ARG A 159 7.62 4.67 19.68
N LYS A 160 8.21 3.49 19.93
CA LYS A 160 9.20 2.88 19.05
C LYS A 160 8.48 2.23 17.87
N MET A 161 8.87 2.57 16.64
CA MET A 161 8.28 2.02 15.41
C MET A 161 9.39 1.60 14.44
N ASP A 162 9.04 0.77 13.45
CA ASP A 162 9.93 0.43 12.34
C ASP A 162 9.83 1.50 11.23
N GLY A 163 10.98 1.91 10.72
CA GLY A 163 11.12 2.78 9.55
C GLY A 163 12.04 2.17 8.50
N PHE A 164 11.82 2.55 7.25
CA PHE A 164 12.63 2.14 6.10
C PHE A 164 13.00 3.40 5.30
N LEU A 165 14.30 3.69 5.19
CA LEU A 165 14.76 4.88 4.48
C LEU A 165 14.79 4.63 2.97
N THR A 166 14.23 5.57 2.20
CA THR A 166 14.24 5.55 0.74
C THR A 166 14.82 6.85 0.21
N PRO A 167 15.22 6.92 -1.08
CA PRO A 167 15.58 8.18 -1.73
C PRO A 167 14.48 9.24 -1.69
N HIS A 168 13.21 8.83 -1.55
CA HIS A 168 12.04 9.71 -1.52
C HIS A 168 11.57 10.04 -0.08
N GLY A 169 12.34 9.66 0.93
CA GLY A 169 12.05 9.90 2.35
C GLY A 169 11.82 8.62 3.14
N LEU A 170 11.29 8.78 4.35
CA LEU A 170 11.08 7.68 5.29
C LEU A 170 9.73 7.00 5.03
N LEU A 171 9.74 5.67 4.88
CA LEU A 171 8.57 4.81 4.95
C LEU A 171 8.37 4.39 6.40
N TRP A 172 7.26 4.77 7.02
CA TRP A 172 6.96 4.52 8.43
C TRP A 172 5.44 4.46 8.69
N GLY A 173 5.05 4.30 9.96
CA GLY A 173 3.65 4.37 10.38
C GLY A 173 2.76 3.25 9.83
N ALA A 174 1.54 3.61 9.39
CA ALA A 174 0.56 2.66 8.87
C ALA A 174 1.07 1.94 7.62
N THR A 175 1.67 2.66 6.66
CA THR A 175 2.22 2.08 5.43
C THR A 175 3.31 1.05 5.75
N ALA A 176 4.26 1.38 6.65
CA ALA A 176 5.28 0.42 7.07
C ALA A 176 4.69 -0.81 7.78
N SER A 177 3.66 -0.62 8.60
CA SER A 177 2.96 -1.71 9.29
C SER A 177 2.28 -2.66 8.30
N VAL A 178 1.62 -2.11 7.28
CA VAL A 178 1.01 -2.89 6.18
C VAL A 178 2.08 -3.65 5.40
N VAL A 179 3.19 -3.00 5.05
CA VAL A 179 4.33 -3.67 4.39
C VAL A 179 4.86 -4.82 5.24
N LYS A 180 5.08 -4.61 6.55
CA LYS A 180 5.54 -5.65 7.48
C LYS A 180 4.57 -6.82 7.56
N ASN A 181 3.26 -6.57 7.51
CA ASN A 181 2.25 -7.63 7.47
C ASN A 181 2.31 -8.40 6.15
N PHE A 182 2.43 -7.71 5.02
CA PHE A 182 2.58 -8.34 3.71
C PHE A 182 3.83 -9.22 3.63
N ILE A 183 5.01 -8.69 3.98
CA ILE A 183 6.27 -9.43 3.83
C ILE A 183 6.36 -10.67 4.73
N LYS A 184 5.62 -10.71 5.85
CA LYS A 184 5.52 -11.93 6.68
C LYS A 184 4.86 -13.09 5.94
N LEU A 185 3.94 -12.81 5.00
CA LEU A 185 3.23 -13.82 4.21
C LEU A 185 4.05 -14.31 3.02
N VAL A 186 5.05 -13.53 2.58
CA VAL A 186 5.83 -13.82 1.36
C VAL A 186 7.31 -14.06 1.62
N LYS A 187 7.71 -14.15 2.90
CA LYS A 187 9.10 -14.42 3.33
C LYS A 187 9.55 -15.83 2.96
#